data_AF-A0A3S1B552-F1
#
_entry.id   AF-A0A3S1B552-F1
#
_cell.length_a   1.000
_cell.length_b   1.000
_cell.length_c   1.000
_cell.angle_alpha   90.00
_cell.angle_beta   90.00
_cell.angle_gamma   90.00
#
_symmetry.space_group_name_H-M   'P 1'
#
loop_
_entity.id
_entity.type
_entity.pdbx_description
1 polymer ?
#
loop_
_entity_poly.entity_id
_entity_poly.type
_entity_poly.pdbx_seq_one_letter_code
_entity_poly.pdbx_strand_id
1 'polypeptide(L)'
;TSVTRYIYNKQLFTVTRYIYNKQLFTVTRYISNKQLFTVTRYISNKQLFTVTRYISNKQLFTVTRYIYNNQLFTVTRYIYNKQLFTVTRYIYNKQLFTVTRYIYNKQLFTVTRYIYN
;
A
#
# COMPACT_ATOMS: atom_id res chain seq x y z
N THR A 1 -10.13 13.47 0.22
CA THR A 1 -10.63 12.13 0.61
C THR A 1 -11.17 11.46 -0.64
N SER A 2 -10.87 10.18 -0.87
CA SER A 2 -11.48 9.41 -1.97
C SER A 2 -12.00 8.08 -1.46
N VAL A 3 -13.16 7.67 -1.97
CA VAL A 3 -13.78 6.38 -1.66
C VAL A 3 -14.07 5.68 -2.97
N THR A 4 -13.45 4.52 -3.19
CA THR A 4 -13.68 3.69 -4.38
C THR A 4 -14.32 2.37 -3.96
N ARG A 5 -15.47 2.04 -4.55
CA ARG A 5 -16.20 0.81 -4.19
C ARG A 5 -15.54 -0.43 -4.81
N TYR A 6 -15.24 -0.38 -6.10
CA TYR A 6 -14.60 -1.49 -6.82
C TYR A 6 -13.58 -0.96 -7.81
N ILE A 7 -12.45 -1.65 -7.92
CA ILE A 7 -11.50 -1.52 -9.02
C ILE A 7 -11.37 -2.91 -9.65
N TYR A 8 -11.74 -3.04 -10.92
CA TYR A 8 -11.62 -4.28 -11.68
C TYR A 8 -10.90 -3.99 -12.99
N ASN A 9 -9.75 -4.63 -13.17
CA ASN A 9 -8.96 -4.51 -14.39
C ASN A 9 -8.13 -5.77 -14.62
N LYS A 10 -7.85 -6.12 -15.88
CA LYS A 10 -6.95 -7.25 -16.17
C LYS A 10 -5.55 -6.97 -15.61
N GLN A 11 -5.04 -5.77 -15.84
CA GLN A 11 -3.75 -5.28 -15.37
C GLN A 11 -3.90 -3.83 -14.91
N LEU A 12 -3.29 -3.46 -13.80
CA LEU A 12 -3.23 -2.08 -13.34
C LEU A 12 -1.79 -1.75 -12.95
N PHE A 13 -1.27 -0.70 -13.57
CA PHE A 13 0.06 -0.16 -13.33
C PHE A 13 -0.08 1.30 -12.90
N THR A 14 0.45 1.63 -11.72
CA THR A 14 0.49 3.01 -11.26
C THR A 14 1.91 3.38 -10.86
N VAL A 15 2.38 4.49 -11.40
CA VAL A 15 3.69 5.05 -11.10
C VAL A 15 3.50 6.49 -10.65
N THR A 16 3.84 6.76 -9.39
CA THR A 16 3.73 8.09 -8.81
C THR A 16 5.10 8.55 -8.34
N ARG A 17 5.56 9.69 -8.86
CA ARG A 17 6.89 10.22 -8.52
C ARG A 17 6.88 10.89 -7.14
N TYR A 18 5.91 11.77 -6.90
CA TYR A 18 5.78 12.52 -5.65
C TYR A 18 4.31 12.59 -5.24
N ILE A 19 4.06 12.41 -3.95
CA ILE A 19 2.80 12.77 -3.29
C ILE A 19 3.15 13.69 -2.13
N TYR A 20 2.62 14.92 -2.16
CA TYR A 20 2.79 15.90 -1.10
C TYR A 20 1.42 16.46 -0.72
N ASN A 21 0.98 16.21 0.51
CA ASN A 21 -0.30 16.69 1.02
C ASN A 21 -0.26 16.87 2.53
N LYS A 22 -1.02 17.84 3.06
CA LYS A 22 -1.18 17.95 4.52
C LYS A 22 -1.88 16.71 5.11
N GLN A 23 -2.95 16.27 4.47
CA GLN A 23 -3.73 15.10 4.87
C GLN A 23 -4.16 14.31 3.65
N LEU A 24 -4.00 12.99 3.69
CA LEU A 24 -4.46 12.09 2.63
C LEU A 24 -5.22 10.91 3.23
N PHE A 25 -6.45 10.72 2.76
CA PHE A 25 -7.35 9.66 3.19
C PHE A 25 -7.88 8.92 1.97
N THR A 26 -7.63 7.61 1.91
CA THR A 26 -8.06 6.73 0.83
C THR A 26 -8.77 5.49 1.39
N VAL A 27 -9.95 5.19 0.85
CA VAL A 27 -10.71 4.00 1.21
C VAL A 27 -11.09 3.24 -0.05
N THR A 28 -10.68 1.98 -0.13
CA THR A 28 -11.06 1.08 -1.24
C THR A 28 -11.68 -0.19 -0.69
N ARG A 29 -12.86 -0.57 -1.20
CA ARG A 29 -13.55 -1.77 -0.70
C ARG A 29 -13.02 -3.04 -1.35
N TYR A 30 -12.87 -3.04 -2.67
CA TYR A 30 -12.42 -4.20 -3.44
C TYR A 30 -11.47 -3.81 -4.56
N ILE A 31 -10.36 -4.54 -4.66
CA ILE A 31 -9.45 -4.52 -5.81
C ILE A 31 -9.33 -5.95 -6.33
N SER A 32 -9.60 -6.17 -7.62
CA SER A 32 -9.43 -7.49 -8.24
C SER A 32 -8.82 -7.40 -9.64
N ASN A 33 -7.60 -7.91 -9.77
CA ASN A 33 -6.82 -7.84 -11.00
C ASN A 33 -6.03 -9.12 -11.25
N LYS A 34 -5.63 -9.44 -12.50
CA LYS A 34 -4.61 -10.49 -12.68
C LYS A 34 -3.25 -10.01 -12.15
N GLN A 35 -2.89 -8.78 -12.47
CA GLN A 35 -1.64 -8.16 -12.07
C GLN A 35 -1.87 -6.74 -11.54
N LEU A 36 -1.26 -6.40 -10.41
CA LEU A 36 -1.21 -5.06 -9.85
C LEU A 36 0.23 -4.69 -9.53
N PHE A 37 0.67 -3.57 -10.10
CA PHE A 37 1.99 -3.00 -9.85
C PHE A 37 1.85 -1.55 -9.42
N THR A 38 2.38 -1.24 -8.25
CA THR A 38 2.34 0.09 -7.64
C THR A 38 3.76 0.53 -7.31
N VAL A 39 4.22 1.62 -7.92
CA VAL A 39 5.54 2.20 -7.64
C VAL A 39 5.39 3.63 -7.19
N THR A 40 5.87 3.92 -5.98
CA THR A 40 5.89 5.28 -5.43
C THR A 40 7.29 5.66 -5.00
N ARG A 41 7.83 6.78 -5.52
CA ARG A 41 9.18 7.22 -5.15
C ARG A 41 9.20 8.00 -3.84
N TYR A 42 8.31 8.97 -3.68
CA TYR A 42 8.26 9.80 -2.47
C TYR A 42 6.83 10.05 -2.02
N ILE A 43 6.59 9.87 -0.73
CA ILE A 43 5.37 10.29 -0.03
C ILE A 43 5.79 11.18 1.14
N SER A 44 5.25 12.39 1.22
CA SER A 44 5.48 13.32 2.34
C SER A 44 4.17 13.97 2.78
N ASN A 45 3.61 13.52 3.92
CA ASN A 45 2.37 14.04 4.46
C ASN A 45 2.40 14.25 5.98
N LYS A 46 1.57 15.15 6.53
CA LYS A 46 1.39 15.19 8.00
C LYS A 46 0.63 13.95 8.48
N GLN A 47 -0.44 13.59 7.78
CA GLN A 47 -1.29 12.44 8.12
C GLN A 47 -1.62 11.64 6.85
N LEU A 48 -1.38 10.33 6.89
CA LEU A 48 -1.75 9.40 5.84
C LEU A 48 -2.59 8.25 6.41
N PHE A 49 -3.80 8.09 5.88
CA PHE A 49 -4.73 7.02 6.23
C PHE A 49 -5.13 6.25 4.97
N THR A 50 -4.85 4.96 4.96
CA THR A 50 -5.20 4.06 3.85
C THR A 50 -5.94 2.85 4.40
N VAL A 51 -7.16 2.61 3.90
CA VAL A 51 -7.97 1.44 4.27
C VAL A 51 -8.36 0.66 3.03
N THR A 52 -7.98 -0.61 3.00
CA THR A 52 -8.41 -1.54 1.94
C THR A 52 -9.07 -2.78 2.55
N ARG A 53 -10.31 -3.09 2.14
CA ARG A 53 -11.01 -4.25 2.72
C ARG A 53 -10.59 -5.57 2.07
N TYR A 54 -10.55 -5.64 0.74
CA TYR A 54 -10.19 -6.85 0.01
C TYR A 54 -9.28 -6.54 -1.19
N ILE A 55 -8.21 -7.32 -1.32
CA ILE A 55 -7.34 -7.37 -2.49
C ILE A 55 -7.27 -8.83 -2.96
N SER A 56 -7.60 -9.09 -4.24
CA SER A 56 -7.53 -10.42 -4.83
C SER A 56 -6.88 -10.39 -6.22
N ASN A 57 -5.60 -10.77 -6.29
CA ASN A 57 -4.84 -10.77 -7.54
C ASN A 57 -4.05 -12.07 -7.78
N LYS A 58 -3.56 -12.31 -9.00
CA LYS A 58 -2.53 -13.37 -9.18
C LYS A 58 -1.17 -12.88 -8.69
N GLN A 59 -0.81 -11.66 -9.07
CA GLN A 59 0.46 -11.03 -8.73
C GLN A 59 0.23 -9.62 -8.19
N LEU A 60 0.85 -9.31 -7.05
CA LEU A 60 0.85 -7.99 -6.45
C LEU A 60 2.29 -7.57 -6.15
N PHE A 61 2.70 -6.44 -6.72
CA PHE A 61 4.00 -5.83 -6.50
C PHE A 61 3.83 -4.39 -6.02
N THR A 62 4.39 -4.10 -4.85
CA THR A 62 4.41 -2.73 -4.31
C THR A 62 5.85 -2.33 -3.98
N VAL A 63 6.26 -1.19 -4.51
CA VAL A 63 7.59 -0.61 -4.24
C VAL A 63 7.42 0.82 -3.78
N THR A 64 7.89 1.10 -2.56
CA THR A 64 7.95 2.45 -2.02
C THR A 64 9.36 2.80 -1.60
N ARG A 65 9.93 3.89 -2.15
CA ARG A 65 11.31 4.26 -1.82
C ARG A 65 11.40 5.08 -0.54
N TYR A 66 10.59 6.12 -0.40
CA TYR A 66 10.61 6.99 0.77
C TYR A 66 9.20 7.33 1.24
N ILE A 67 8.97 7.18 2.54
CA ILE A 67 7.79 7.66 3.24
C ILE A 67 8.25 8.55 4.40
N TYR A 68 7.79 9.79 4.41
CA TYR A 68 7.99 10.74 5.50
C TYR A 68 6.63 11.23 6.00
N ASN A 69 6.20 10.79 7.19
CA ASN A 69 4.91 11.22 7.75
C ASN A 69 4.97 11.46 9.26
N ASN A 70 4.18 12.40 9.80
CA ASN A 70 4.02 12.44 11.26
C ASN A 70 3.17 11.26 11.77
N GLN A 71 2.09 10.94 11.07
CA GLN A 71 1.17 9.86 11.42
C GLN A 71 0.85 9.02 10.19
N LEU A 72 1.11 7.71 10.26
CA LEU A 72 0.82 6.75 9.20
C LEU A 72 -0.08 5.63 9.71
N PHE A 73 -1.28 5.52 9.13
CA PHE A 73 -2.23 4.45 9.42
C PHE A 73 -2.57 3.68 8.15
N THR A 74 -2.27 2.38 8.15
CA THR A 74 -2.59 1.48 7.05
C THR A 74 -3.34 0.26 7.58
N VAL A 75 -4.51 -0.01 7.03
CA VAL A 75 -5.34 -1.16 7.42
C VAL A 75 -5.73 -1.94 6.18
N THR A 76 -5.35 -3.23 6.17
CA THR A 76 -5.80 -4.17 5.15
C THR A 76 -6.46 -5.37 5.80
N ARG A 77 -7.72 -5.67 5.44
CA ARG A 77 -8.44 -6.78 6.09
C ARG A 77 -8.09 -8.13 5.47
N TYR A 78 -8.10 -8.23 4.15
CA TYR A 78 -7.78 -9.47 3.44
C TYR A 78 -6.93 -9.22 2.20
N ILE A 79 -5.89 -10.02 2.06
CA ILE A 79 -5.08 -10.12 0.85
C ILE A 79 -5.06 -11.58 0.39
N TYR A 80 -5.48 -11.84 -0.84
CA TYR A 80 -5.41 -13.14 -1.48
C TYR A 80 -4.62 -13.03 -2.78
N ASN A 81 -3.39 -13.57 -2.82
CA ASN A 81 -2.57 -13.54 -4.03
C ASN A 81 -1.81 -14.85 -4.28
N LYS A 82 -1.42 -15.16 -5.52
CA LYS A 82 -0.42 -16.24 -5.71
C LYS A 82 0.97 -15.77 -5.31
N GLN A 83 1.33 -14.56 -5.72
CA GLN A 83 2.63 -13.95 -5.45
C GLN A 83 2.44 -12.53 -4.89
N LEU A 84 3.10 -12.25 -3.77
CA LEU A 84 3.12 -10.94 -3.14
C LEU A 84 4.58 -10.50 -2.92
N PHE A 85 4.93 -9.36 -3.49
CA PHE A 85 6.22 -8.71 -3.31
C PHE A 85 6.01 -7.29 -2.80
N THR A 86 6.57 -6.99 -1.64
CA THR A 86 6.55 -5.64 -1.07
C THR A 86 7.96 -5.21 -0.71
N VAL A 87 8.36 -4.02 -1.18
CA VAL A 87 9.67 -3.44 -0.86
C VAL A 87 9.47 -2.02 -0.39
N THR A 88 9.96 -1.75 0.82
CA THR A 88 10.03 -0.40 1.37
C THR A 88 11.47 -0.07 1.75
N ARG A 89 12.02 1.00 1.20
CA ARG A 89 13.43 1.33 1.48
C ARG A 89 13.59 2.17 2.74
N TYR A 90 12.81 3.25 2.89
CA TYR A 90 12.90 4.12 4.05
C TYR A 90 11.50 4.55 4.51
N ILE A 91 11.28 4.41 5.82
CA ILE A 91 10.13 4.98 6.52
C ILE A 91 10.68 5.86 7.65
N TYR A 92 10.25 7.11 7.67
CA TYR A 92 10.45 8.02 8.80
C TYR A 92 9.10 8.50 9.28
N ASN A 93 8.76 8.21 10.53
CA ASN A 93 7.47 8.61 11.06
C ASN A 93 7.40 8.64 12.59
N LYS A 94 6.72 9.64 13.16
CA LYS A 94 6.54 9.73 14.62
C LYS A 94 5.58 8.67 15.17
N GLN A 95 4.56 8.30 14.41
CA GLN A 95 3.55 7.32 14.80
C GLN A 95 3.23 6.40 13.63
N LEU A 96 3.41 5.09 13.82
CA LEU A 96 3.10 4.04 12.84
C LEU A 96 1.98 3.15 13.36
N PHE A 97 0.96 2.93 12.54
CA PHE A 97 0.03 1.84 12.75
C PHE A 97 -0.23 1.11 11.44
N THR A 98 0.12 -0.17 11.41
CA THR A 98 -0.07 -1.04 10.25
C THR A 98 -0.76 -2.31 10.72
N VAL A 99 -1.95 -2.60 10.21
CA VAL A 99 -2.68 -3.83 10.53
C VAL A 99 -3.00 -4.57 9.26
N THR A 100 -2.58 -5.82 9.21
CA THR A 100 -3.06 -6.78 8.22
C THR A 100 -3.65 -7.97 8.95
N ARG A 101 -4.94 -8.26 8.73
CA ARG A 101 -5.63 -9.32 9.49
C ARG A 101 -5.43 -10.69 8.87
N TYR A 102 -5.54 -10.78 7.54
CA TYR A 102 -5.35 -12.05 6.84
C TYR A 102 -4.56 -11.84 5.55
N ILE A 103 -3.53 -12.65 5.38
CA ILE A 103 -2.80 -12.81 4.13
C ILE A 103 -2.85 -14.28 3.76
N TYR A 104 -3.35 -14.59 2.57
CA TYR A 104 -3.21 -15.89 1.95
C TYR A 104 -2.39 -15.75 0.68
N ASN A 105 -1.25 -16.42 0.64
CA ASN A 105 -0.38 -16.38 -0.51
C ASN A 105 0.51 -17.62 -0.63
N LYS A 106 0.83 -18.00 -1.88
CA LYS A 106 1.75 -19.12 -2.14
C LYS A 106 3.21 -18.72 -1.97
N GLN A 107 3.54 -17.49 -2.36
CA GLN A 107 4.89 -16.94 -2.28
C GLN A 107 4.83 -15.52 -1.70
N LEU A 108 5.61 -15.27 -0.64
CA LEU A 108 5.74 -13.97 0.02
C LEU A 108 7.18 -13.50 -0.06
N PHE A 109 7.37 -12.23 -0.43
CA PHE A 109 8.62 -11.54 -0.20
C PHE A 109 8.34 -10.14 0.33
N THR A 110 8.92 -9.82 1.47
CA THR A 110 8.78 -8.52 2.12
C THR A 110 10.14 -8.04 2.57
N VAL A 111 10.54 -6.83 2.16
CA VAL A 111 11.78 -6.21 2.62
C VAL A 111 11.51 -4.80 3.09
N THR A 112 12.01 -4.51 4.29
CA THR A 112 12.10 -3.16 4.82
C THR A 112 13.54 -2.89 5.19
N ARG A 113 14.16 -1.84 4.61
CA ARG A 113 15.59 -1.57 4.83
C ARG A 113 15.86 -0.70 6.06
N TYR A 114 15.07 0.37 6.26
CA TYR A 114 15.20 1.23 7.43
C TYR A 114 13.82 1.72 7.89
N ILE A 115 13.67 1.78 9.22
CA ILE A 115 12.53 2.39 9.91
C ILE A 115 13.11 3.29 11.01
N TYR A 116 12.66 4.54 11.04
CA TYR A 116 12.95 5.50 12.11
C TYR A 116 11.62 5.96 12.70
N ASN A 117 11.47 5.80 14.01
CA ASN A 117 10.30 6.22 14.79
C ASN A 117 10.60 7.53 15.54
#